data_AF-A0A1R1X2A8-F1
#
_entry.id   AF-A0A1R1X2A8-F1
#
_cell.length_a   1.000
_cell.length_b   1.000
_cell.length_c   1.000
_cell.angle_alpha   90.00
_cell.angle_beta   90.00
_cell.angle_gamma   90.00
#
_symmetry.space_group_name_H-M   'P 1'
#
loop_
_entity.id
_entity.type
_entity.pdbx_description
1 polymer ?
#
loop_
_entity_poly.entity_id
_entity_poly.type
_entity_poly.pdbx_seq_one_letter_code
_entity_poly.pdbx_strand_id
1 'polypeptide(L)'
;MQQDIQEKFFEALNDLKEKVRFLYNEIEEQGAQQTQAMEVQNIECDDPHEKVRAPIVEIESFPRFIEAIPSFDTNLLWSSIPEEERKENIYKCPKFLGMKYTPPPLNEAATAAVRKNDAALYGIQIALSSMTRPIDYYVHRKLKDLATSI
;
A
#
# COMPACT_ATOMS: atom_id res chain seq x y z
N MET A 1 -32.25 -21.61 37.62
CA MET A 1 -32.14 -20.77 36.41
C MET A 1 -30.87 -19.92 36.39
N GLN A 2 -30.52 -19.22 37.47
CA GLN A 2 -29.38 -18.28 37.45
C GLN A 2 -28.00 -18.95 37.31
N GLN A 3 -27.85 -20.19 37.79
CA GLN A 3 -26.60 -20.96 37.73
C GLN A 3 -26.34 -21.56 36.34
N ASP A 4 -27.40 -22.01 35.65
CA ASP A 4 -27.37 -22.53 34.27
C ASP A 4 -26.97 -21.44 33.25
N ILE A 5 -27.37 -20.20 33.50
CA ILE A 5 -26.97 -19.07 32.65
C ILE A 5 -25.48 -18.76 32.80
N GLN A 6 -24.96 -18.76 34.03
CA GLN A 6 -23.54 -18.52 34.30
C GLN A 6 -22.64 -19.60 33.67
N GLU A 7 -23.07 -20.86 33.73
CA GLU A 7 -22.35 -21.99 33.13
C GLU A 7 -22.29 -21.87 31.60
N LYS A 8 -23.41 -21.50 30.95
CA LYS A 8 -23.46 -21.22 29.50
C LYS A 8 -22.56 -20.05 29.09
N PHE A 9 -22.47 -19.00 29.90
CA PHE A 9 -21.57 -17.88 29.64
C PHE A 9 -20.10 -18.31 29.74
N PHE A 10 -19.76 -19.12 30.72
CA PHE A 10 -18.40 -19.64 30.89
C PHE A 10 -17.99 -20.57 29.75
N GLU A 11 -18.93 -21.41 29.30
CA GLU A 11 -18.74 -22.29 28.14
C GLU A 11 -18.52 -21.49 26.85
N ALA A 12 -19.34 -20.47 26.60
CA ALA A 12 -19.19 -19.58 25.44
C ALA A 12 -17.86 -18.81 25.44
N LEU A 13 -17.39 -18.37 26.62
CA LEU A 13 -16.10 -17.71 26.76
C LEU A 13 -14.92 -18.64 26.44
N ASN A 14 -14.99 -19.90 26.88
CA ASN A 14 -13.96 -20.89 26.58
C ASN A 14 -13.98 -21.27 25.09
N ASP A 15 -15.15 -21.45 24.49
CA ASP A 15 -15.29 -21.71 23.05
C ASP A 15 -14.71 -20.56 22.21
N LEU A 16 -15.02 -19.31 22.57
CA LEU A 16 -14.45 -18.14 21.89
C LEU A 16 -12.93 -18.09 22.03
N LYS A 17 -12.40 -18.38 23.22
CA LYS A 17 -10.95 -18.42 23.48
C LYS A 17 -10.25 -19.49 22.63
N GLU A 18 -10.84 -20.68 22.51
CA GLU A 18 -10.33 -21.75 21.65
C GLU A 18 -10.33 -21.32 20.18
N LYS A 19 -11.42 -20.72 19.70
CA LYS A 19 -11.53 -20.22 18.31
C LYS A 19 -10.52 -19.12 18.00
N VAL A 20 -10.29 -18.18 18.92
CA VAL A 20 -9.28 -17.12 18.74
C VAL A 20 -7.87 -17.71 18.65
N ARG A 21 -7.54 -18.69 19.49
CA ARG A 21 -6.24 -19.38 19.42
C ARG A 21 -6.08 -20.18 18.12
N PHE A 22 -7.14 -20.84 17.66
CA PHE A 22 -7.14 -21.52 16.38
C PHE A 22 -6.84 -20.55 15.22
N LEU A 23 -7.53 -19.41 15.16
CA LEU A 23 -7.30 -18.38 14.15
C LEU A 23 -5.88 -17.80 14.21
N TYR A 24 -5.34 -17.59 15.41
CA TYR A 24 -3.97 -17.11 15.58
C TYR A 24 -2.95 -18.08 14.99
N ASN A 25 -3.13 -19.38 15.27
CA ASN A 25 -2.27 -20.43 14.74
C ASN A 25 -2.45 -20.61 13.22
N GLU A 26 -3.68 -20.49 12.70
CA GLU A 26 -3.96 -20.58 11.26
C GLU A 26 -3.34 -19.41 10.49
N ILE A 27 -3.34 -18.20 11.06
CA ILE A 27 -2.66 -17.02 10.47
C ILE A 27 -1.13 -17.21 10.49
N GLU A 28 -0.57 -17.71 11.59
CA GLU A 28 0.86 -18.07 11.68
C GLU A 28 1.25 -19.16 10.68
N GLU A 29 0.44 -20.23 10.56
CA GLU A 29 0.69 -21.30 9.59
C GLU A 29 0.55 -20.81 8.15
N GLN A 30 -0.45 -19.98 7.83
CA GLN A 30 -0.58 -19.39 6.49
C GLN A 30 0.58 -18.44 6.18
N GLY A 31 1.03 -17.65 7.16
CA GLY A 31 2.24 -16.82 7.03
C GLY A 31 3.50 -17.66 6.81
N ALA A 32 3.66 -18.76 7.55
CA ALA A 32 4.78 -19.69 7.39
C ALA A 32 4.73 -20.45 6.06
N GLN A 33 3.55 -20.84 5.58
CA GLN A 33 3.35 -21.47 4.27
C GLN A 33 3.61 -20.50 3.12
N GLN A 34 3.23 -19.22 3.26
CA GLN A 34 3.57 -18.19 2.28
C GLN A 34 5.08 -17.92 2.26
N THR A 35 5.73 -18.00 3.43
CA THR A 35 7.19 -17.88 3.57
C THR A 35 7.94 -19.10 3.00
N GLN A 36 7.46 -20.33 3.24
CA GLN A 36 8.00 -21.56 2.64
C GLN A 36 7.70 -21.68 1.15
N ALA A 37 6.57 -21.17 0.66
CA ALA A 37 6.29 -21.11 -0.78
C ALA A 37 7.22 -20.11 -1.50
N MET A 38 7.77 -19.12 -0.78
CA MET A 38 8.82 -18.22 -1.24
C MET A 38 10.24 -18.77 -1.02
N GLU A 39 10.41 -19.85 -0.25
CA GLU A 39 11.70 -20.52 -0.05
C GLU A 39 12.02 -21.39 -1.28
N VAL A 40 12.63 -20.73 -2.27
CA VAL A 40 13.34 -21.33 -3.42
C VAL A 40 12.54 -22.40 -4.17
N GLN A 41 11.42 -22.00 -4.77
CA GLN A 41 11.03 -22.67 -6.01
C GLN A 41 12.09 -22.28 -7.05
N ASN A 42 13.00 -23.21 -7.34
CA ASN A 42 13.72 -23.18 -8.61
C ASN A 42 12.63 -23.28 -9.69
N ILE A 43 12.18 -22.13 -10.20
CA ILE A 43 11.26 -22.07 -11.33
C ILE A 43 12.07 -22.55 -12.53
N GLU A 44 12.04 -23.86 -12.77
CA GLU A 44 12.49 -24.44 -14.02
C GLU A 44 11.50 -23.97 -15.08
N CYS A 45 11.96 -23.03 -15.90
CA CYS A 45 11.17 -22.41 -16.94
C CYS A 45 11.40 -23.23 -18.22
N ASP A 46 10.43 -24.08 -18.55
CA ASP A 46 10.50 -24.93 -19.75
C ASP A 46 10.26 -24.15 -21.07
N ASP A 47 9.91 -22.86 -20.99
CA ASP A 47 9.73 -21.99 -22.17
C ASP A 47 11.03 -21.23 -22.51
N PRO A 48 11.65 -21.48 -23.69
CA PRO A 48 12.88 -20.79 -24.11
C PRO A 48 12.74 -19.27 -24.36
N HIS A 49 11.53 -18.71 -24.29
CA HIS A 49 11.26 -17.28 -24.46
C HIS A 49 10.84 -16.54 -23.17
N GLU A 50 10.68 -17.25 -22.05
CA GLU A 50 10.40 -16.64 -20.75
C GLU A 50 11.70 -16.40 -19.96
N LYS A 51 11.72 -15.31 -19.18
CA LYS A 51 12.81 -15.00 -18.25
C LYS A 51 12.22 -14.71 -16.87
N VAL A 52 12.60 -15.52 -15.89
CA VAL A 52 12.27 -15.25 -14.48
C VAL A 52 13.04 -13.99 -14.06
N ARG A 53 12.31 -12.91 -13.73
CA ARG A 53 12.89 -11.71 -13.13
C ARG A 53 12.47 -11.65 -11.66
N ALA A 54 13.34 -12.13 -10.78
CA ALA A 54 13.19 -11.94 -9.34
C ALA A 54 13.27 -10.44 -8.98
N PRO A 55 12.66 -9.97 -7.87
CA PRO A 55 13.37 -9.00 -7.06
C PRO A 55 14.54 -9.74 -6.41
N ILE A 56 15.77 -9.39 -6.80
CA ILE A 56 16.99 -10.09 -6.35
C ILE A 56 17.40 -9.68 -4.93
N VAL A 57 16.80 -8.63 -4.35
CA VAL A 57 17.14 -8.14 -3.00
C VAL A 57 15.90 -7.50 -2.37
N GLU A 58 15.56 -7.93 -1.16
CA GLU A 58 14.61 -7.25 -0.28
C GLU A 58 15.37 -6.25 0.61
N ILE A 59 14.81 -5.05 0.81
CA ILE A 59 15.39 -4.03 1.69
C ILE A 59 14.66 -4.10 3.02
N GLU A 60 15.37 -4.50 4.07
CA GLU A 60 14.87 -4.39 5.43
C GLU A 60 14.76 -2.91 5.84
N SER A 61 13.69 -2.58 6.55
CA SER A 61 13.50 -1.23 7.08
C SER A 61 14.45 -0.98 8.25
N PHE A 62 15.19 0.13 8.22
CA PHE A 62 16.02 0.52 9.35
C PHE A 62 15.15 0.85 10.58
N PRO A 63 15.58 0.57 11.82
CA PRO A 63 14.78 0.84 13.02
C PRO A 63 14.28 2.30 13.12
N ARG A 64 15.14 3.27 12.76
CA ARG A 64 14.77 4.70 12.70
C ARG A 64 13.64 5.02 11.72
N PHE A 65 13.47 4.22 10.67
CA PHE A 65 12.41 4.42 9.69
C PHE A 65 11.05 4.01 10.25
N ILE A 66 11.01 2.88 10.96
CA ILE A 66 9.83 2.42 11.72
C ILE A 66 9.46 3.41 12.83
N GLU A 67 10.46 3.93 13.55
CA GLU A 67 10.24 4.97 14.57
C GLU A 67 9.70 6.29 13.99
N ALA A 68 10.21 6.71 12.83
CA ALA A 68 9.80 7.95 12.16
C ALA A 68 8.41 7.83 11.51
N ILE A 69 8.02 6.62 11.13
CA ILE A 69 6.72 6.31 10.53
C ILE A 69 6.13 5.09 11.26
N PRO A 70 5.57 5.28 12.47
CA PRO A 70 5.00 4.18 13.25
C PRO A 70 3.86 3.44 12.53
N SER A 71 3.25 4.09 11.54
CA SER A 71 2.22 3.50 10.68
C SER A 71 2.79 2.64 9.54
N PHE A 72 4.13 2.50 9.43
CA PHE A 72 4.76 1.65 8.43
C PHE A 72 4.40 0.17 8.60
N ASP A 73 4.41 -0.32 9.84
CA ASP A 73 4.04 -1.69 10.18
C ASP A 73 2.53 -1.97 9.98
N THR A 74 1.71 -0.92 9.97
CA THR A 74 0.27 -1.00 9.73
C THR A 74 -0.05 -0.58 8.30
N ASN A 75 0.35 -1.41 7.33
CA ASN A 75 0.01 -1.33 5.90
C ASN A 75 -0.32 0.10 5.44
N LEU A 76 0.70 0.95 5.23
CA LEU A 76 0.53 2.37 4.84
C LEU A 76 -0.42 2.61 3.65
N LEU A 77 -0.63 1.58 2.83
CA LEU A 77 -1.53 1.60 1.66
C LEU A 77 -2.94 1.06 1.95
N TRP A 78 -3.15 0.32 3.05
CA TRP A 78 -4.44 -0.28 3.43
C TRP A 78 -5.05 0.26 4.72
N SER A 79 -4.26 0.89 5.60
CA SER A 79 -4.83 1.72 6.66
C SER A 79 -5.55 2.87 5.98
N SER A 80 -6.87 2.73 5.90
CA SER A 80 -7.74 3.68 5.21
C SER A 80 -7.71 4.98 5.99
N ILE A 81 -6.76 5.87 5.65
CA ILE A 81 -6.84 7.26 6.06
C ILE A 81 -8.22 7.74 5.60
N PRO A 82 -9.10 8.18 6.52
CA PRO A 82 -10.45 8.57 6.17
C PRO A 82 -10.39 9.64 5.07
N GLU A 83 -11.34 9.57 4.14
CA GLU A 83 -11.28 10.38 2.92
C GLU A 83 -11.10 11.88 3.19
N GLU A 84 -11.68 12.37 4.29
CA GLU A 84 -11.55 13.76 4.73
C GLU A 84 -10.14 14.12 5.17
N GLU A 85 -9.47 13.27 5.95
CA GLU A 85 -8.09 13.50 6.39
C GLU A 85 -7.11 13.38 5.22
N ARG A 86 -7.37 12.44 4.29
CA ARG A 86 -6.61 12.32 3.05
C ARG A 86 -6.75 13.55 2.16
N LYS A 87 -7.98 14.07 1.99
CA LYS A 87 -8.22 15.34 1.28
C LYS A 87 -7.49 16.49 1.98
N GLU A 88 -7.64 16.63 3.29
CA GLU A 88 -7.00 17.68 4.08
C GLU A 88 -5.48 17.66 3.92
N ASN A 89 -4.85 16.49 4.01
CA ASN A 89 -3.41 16.33 3.84
C ASN A 89 -2.95 16.67 2.41
N ILE A 90 -3.71 16.27 1.38
CA ILE A 90 -3.44 16.64 -0.02
C ILE A 90 -3.61 18.16 -0.24
N TYR A 91 -4.60 18.79 0.38
CA TYR A 91 -4.86 20.23 0.27
C TYR A 91 -3.86 21.09 1.05
N LYS A 92 -3.33 20.59 2.19
CA LYS A 92 -2.24 21.23 2.95
C LYS A 92 -0.93 21.31 2.16
N CYS A 93 -0.71 20.37 1.25
CA CYS A 93 0.50 20.35 0.41
C CYS A 93 0.35 21.30 -0.79
N PRO A 94 1.25 22.29 -0.96
CA PRO A 94 1.22 23.16 -2.13
C PRO A 94 1.31 22.37 -3.43
N LYS A 95 0.54 22.77 -4.46
CA LYS A 95 0.68 22.18 -5.80
C LYS A 95 2.04 22.55 -6.38
N PHE A 96 2.79 21.56 -6.83
CA PHE A 96 4.04 21.80 -7.53
C PHE A 96 3.78 22.29 -8.97
N LEU A 97 4.12 23.55 -9.26
CA LEU A 97 3.85 24.18 -10.56
C LEU A 97 4.73 23.64 -11.70
N GLY A 98 5.82 22.93 -11.37
CA GLY A 98 6.70 22.29 -12.35
C GLY A 98 6.13 21.03 -12.98
N MET A 99 5.16 20.38 -12.31
CA MET A 99 4.49 19.19 -12.82
C MET A 99 3.28 19.58 -13.68
N LYS A 100 3.54 20.22 -14.82
CA LYS A 100 2.51 20.47 -15.84
C LYS A 100 2.38 19.25 -16.73
N TYR A 101 1.57 18.28 -16.32
CA TYR A 101 1.24 17.17 -17.21
C TYR A 101 0.23 17.63 -18.26
N THR A 102 0.69 17.74 -19.50
CA THR A 102 -0.17 17.98 -20.67
C THR A 102 -0.20 16.67 -21.44
N PRO A 103 -1.34 15.97 -21.52
CA PRO A 103 -1.40 14.74 -22.29
C PRO A 103 -1.07 15.04 -23.76
N PRO A 104 -0.42 14.11 -24.46
CA PRO A 104 -0.19 14.26 -25.90
C PRO A 104 -1.52 14.49 -26.62
N PRO A 105 -1.55 15.34 -27.67
CA PRO A 105 -2.76 15.54 -28.45
C PRO A 105 -3.19 14.20 -29.08
N LEU A 106 -4.43 13.80 -28.84
CA LEU A 106 -4.99 12.59 -29.41
C LEU A 106 -5.32 12.83 -30.90
N ASN A 107 -5.10 11.81 -31.74
CA ASN A 107 -5.45 11.87 -33.17
C ASN A 107 -6.95 12.18 -33.36
N GLU A 108 -7.30 13.08 -34.27
CA GLU A 108 -8.69 13.42 -34.61
C GLU A 108 -9.48 12.21 -35.15
N ALA A 109 -8.78 11.25 -35.77
CA ALA A 109 -9.37 9.99 -36.23
C ALA A 109 -9.61 8.97 -35.10
N ALA A 110 -9.26 9.29 -33.85
CA ALA A 110 -9.46 8.39 -32.72
C ALA A 110 -10.94 8.13 -32.47
N THR A 111 -11.28 6.86 -32.24
CA THR A 111 -12.65 6.45 -31.97
C THR A 111 -13.14 7.04 -30.64
N ALA A 112 -14.46 7.16 -30.49
CA ALA A 112 -15.06 7.66 -29.25
C ALA A 112 -14.67 6.81 -28.02
N ALA A 113 -14.43 5.51 -28.20
CA ALA A 113 -13.95 4.63 -27.14
C ALA A 113 -12.52 4.97 -26.71
N VAL A 114 -11.61 5.20 -27.67
CA VAL A 114 -10.21 5.59 -27.39
C VAL A 114 -10.17 6.92 -26.63
N ARG A 115 -10.97 7.91 -27.04
CA ARG A 115 -11.07 9.21 -26.32
C ARG A 115 -11.53 9.06 -24.88
N LYS A 116 -12.52 8.18 -24.62
CA LYS A 116 -13.00 7.91 -23.25
C LYS A 116 -11.91 7.27 -22.38
N ASN A 117 -11.17 6.31 -22.94
CA ASN A 117 -10.08 5.66 -22.22
C ASN A 117 -8.93 6.63 -21.93
N ASP A 118 -8.55 7.45 -22.90
CA ASP A 118 -7.53 8.50 -22.72
C ASP A 118 -7.92 9.49 -21.61
N ALA A 119 -9.18 9.96 -21.61
CA ALA A 119 -9.69 10.83 -20.55
C ALA A 119 -9.67 10.15 -19.17
N ALA A 120 -10.00 8.86 -19.10
CA ALA A 120 -9.93 8.09 -17.86
C ALA A 120 -8.48 7.95 -17.36
N LEU A 121 -7.54 7.63 -18.26
CA LEU A 121 -6.11 7.56 -17.97
C LEU A 121 -5.58 8.91 -17.46
N TYR A 122 -5.96 10.01 -18.11
CA TYR A 122 -5.61 11.36 -17.66
C TYR A 122 -6.13 11.63 -16.24
N GLY A 123 -7.38 11.24 -15.94
CA GLY A 123 -7.93 11.35 -14.60
C GLY A 123 -7.13 10.58 -13.55
N ILE A 124 -6.71 9.34 -13.87
CA ILE A 124 -5.86 8.52 -12.99
C ILE A 124 -4.51 9.17 -12.75
N GLN A 125 -3.86 9.70 -13.80
CA GLN A 125 -2.57 10.39 -13.69
C GLN A 125 -2.67 11.63 -12.79
N ILE A 126 -3.74 12.41 -12.92
CA ILE A 126 -4.00 13.56 -12.04
C ILE A 126 -4.21 13.12 -10.59
N ALA A 127 -4.95 12.04 -10.36
CA ALA A 127 -5.14 11.48 -9.02
C ALA A 127 -3.81 11.02 -8.40
N LEU A 128 -3.00 10.26 -9.15
CA LEU A 128 -1.66 9.82 -8.73
C LEU A 128 -0.76 11.00 -8.38
N SER A 129 -0.66 12.00 -9.27
CA SER A 129 0.13 13.21 -9.01
C SER A 129 -0.34 13.99 -7.79
N SER A 130 -1.62 13.87 -7.42
CA SER A 130 -2.17 14.51 -6.23
C SER A 130 -1.81 13.75 -4.95
N MET A 131 -1.79 12.42 -5.01
CA MET A 131 -1.42 11.55 -3.89
C MET A 131 0.08 11.60 -3.58
N THR A 132 0.94 11.83 -4.57
CA THR A 132 2.40 11.93 -4.37
C THR A 132 2.86 13.29 -3.88
N ARG A 133 2.00 14.33 -3.88
CA ARG A 133 2.36 15.70 -3.45
C ARG A 133 3.05 15.79 -2.08
N PRO A 134 2.64 15.03 -1.04
CA PRO A 134 3.31 15.09 0.25
C PRO A 134 4.78 14.67 0.17
N ILE A 135 5.10 13.70 -0.70
CA ILE A 135 6.47 13.24 -0.93
C ILE A 135 7.27 14.34 -1.65
N ASP A 136 6.71 14.89 -2.72
CA ASP A 136 7.35 15.98 -3.48
C ASP A 136 7.64 17.20 -2.58
N TYR A 137 6.67 17.56 -1.73
CA TYR A 137 6.80 18.65 -0.77
C TYR A 137 7.87 18.36 0.30
N TYR A 138 7.90 17.13 0.82
CA TYR A 138 8.93 16.69 1.76
C TYR A 138 10.34 16.83 1.16
N VAL A 139 10.54 16.32 -0.07
CA VAL A 139 11.82 16.40 -0.79
C VAL A 139 12.20 17.85 -1.04
N HIS A 140 11.27 18.69 -1.51
CA HIS A 140 11.51 20.11 -1.72
C HIS A 140 12.02 20.81 -0.45
N ARG A 141 11.36 20.57 0.69
CA ARG A 141 11.77 21.13 1.99
C ARG A 141 13.18 20.66 2.37
N LYS A 142 13.47 19.36 2.25
CA LYS A 142 14.80 18.81 2.58
C LYS A 142 15.91 19.41 1.72
N LEU A 143 15.67 19.56 0.42
CA LEU A 143 16.65 20.17 -0.49
C LEU A 143 16.84 21.66 -0.22
N LYS A 144 15.77 22.38 0.11
CA LYS A 144 15.84 23.79 0.50
C LYS A 144 16.64 23.96 1.79
N ASP A 145 16.33 23.19 2.83
CA ASP A 145 17.02 23.26 4.12
C ASP A 145 18.52 22.99 3.96
N LEU A 146 18.90 22.00 3.13
CA LEU A 146 20.29 21.70 2.80
C LEU A 146 20.99 22.87 2.10
N ALA A 147 20.30 23.55 1.17
CA ALA A 147 20.85 24.71 0.45
C ALA A 147 21.01 25.96 1.34
N THR A 148 20.28 26.05 2.45
CA THR A 148 20.39 27.14 3.43
C THR A 148 21.40 26.87 4.55
N SER A 149 21.92 25.65 4.63
CA SER A 149 22.92 25.22 5.62
C SER A 149 24.37 25.37 5.12
N ILE A 150 24.56 25.88 3.90
CA ILE A 150 25.85 26.19 3.26
C ILE A 150 26.05 27.71 3.31
#